data_AF-A0A352IUX2-F1
#
_entry.id   AF-A0A352IUX2-F1
#
_cell.length_a   1.000
_cell.length_b   1.000
_cell.length_c   1.000
_cell.angle_alpha   90.00
_cell.angle_beta   90.00
_cell.angle_gamma   90.00
#
_symmetry.space_group_name_H-M   'P 1'
#
loop_
_entity.id
_entity.type
_entity.pdbx_description
1 polymer ?
#
loop_
_entity_poly.entity_id
_entity_poly.type
_entity_poly.pdbx_seq_one_letter_code
_entity_poly.pdbx_strand_id
1 'polypeptide(L)'
;EPNPPVVVYDTSGPYTDPEAAIDLRKGLKQVRAAWIAERGDVEQLPDYSSGFTRRRMKDPQLDPLRFMDERKPLRAKPGQNVSQMHYARQGIVTPEMEYIAIRENMKLQEAREQGLLKDQHPGQSFGAGLPDQITPEFVRDEVARGRAIIPANINHPESEPMIIGRNFLVKINGNIGNS
;
A
#
# COMPACT_ATOMS: atom_id res chain seq x y z
N GLU A 1 0.61 -27.49 27.01
CA GLU A 1 1.45 -26.30 26.77
C GLU A 1 0.63 -25.25 26.04
N PRO A 2 0.96 -23.95 26.16
CA PRO A 2 0.33 -22.91 25.35
C PRO A 2 0.72 -23.09 23.87
N ASN A 3 -0.23 -22.82 22.98
CA ASN A 3 0.03 -22.84 21.54
C ASN A 3 0.97 -21.68 21.15
N PRO A 4 1.81 -21.88 20.11
CA PRO A 4 2.64 -20.81 19.58
C PRO A 4 1.79 -19.68 19.00
N PRO A 5 2.32 -18.45 18.95
CA PRO A 5 1.60 -17.30 18.40
C PRO A 5 1.32 -17.48 16.90
N VAL A 6 0.16 -16.99 16.46
CA VAL A 6 -0.25 -17.00 15.05
C VAL A 6 -0.21 -15.58 14.50
N VAL A 7 0.49 -15.40 13.39
CA VAL A 7 0.56 -14.10 12.69
C VAL A 7 -0.70 -13.94 11.85
N VAL A 8 -1.36 -12.78 11.96
CA VAL A 8 -2.56 -12.43 11.20
C VAL A 8 -2.31 -11.22 10.31
N TYR A 9 -2.96 -11.18 9.15
CA TYR A 9 -2.88 -10.03 8.26
C TYR A 9 -3.63 -8.87 8.91
N ASP A 10 -2.92 -7.79 9.21
CA ASP A 10 -3.50 -6.62 9.88
C ASP A 10 -3.55 -5.41 8.94
N THR A 11 -4.72 -4.78 8.88
CA THR A 11 -4.99 -3.56 8.10
C THR A 11 -5.40 -2.38 9.00
N SER A 12 -5.28 -2.52 10.32
CA SER A 12 -5.61 -1.46 11.27
C SER A 12 -4.59 -0.31 11.25
N GLY A 13 -3.40 -0.53 10.70
CA GLY A 13 -2.35 0.48 10.59
C GLY A 13 -1.82 0.92 11.96
N PRO A 14 -1.32 2.16 12.10
CA PRO A 14 -0.70 2.61 13.35
C PRO A 14 -1.69 2.80 14.51
N TYR A 15 -2.99 2.58 14.30
CA TYR A 15 -4.00 2.76 15.36
C TYR A 15 -3.99 1.63 16.42
N THR A 16 -3.37 0.49 16.12
CA THR A 16 -3.21 -0.63 17.06
C THR A 16 -1.79 -0.78 17.59
N ASP A 17 -0.87 0.08 17.13
CA ASP A 17 0.50 0.15 17.65
C ASP A 17 0.50 0.99 18.94
N PRO A 18 0.79 0.39 20.12
CA PRO A 18 0.78 1.12 21.39
C PRO A 18 1.83 2.24 21.46
N GLU A 19 2.87 2.18 20.61
CA GLU A 19 3.92 3.19 20.57
C GLU A 19 3.62 4.33 19.57
N ALA A 20 2.52 4.23 18.81
CA ALA A 20 2.16 5.23 17.82
C ALA A 20 1.44 6.43 18.47
N ALA A 21 2.06 7.61 18.35
CA ALA A 21 1.42 8.88 18.71
C ALA A 21 0.50 9.37 17.58
N ILE A 22 -0.81 9.17 17.71
CA ILE A 22 -1.81 9.56 16.70
C ILE A 22 -2.38 10.95 16.98
N ASP A 23 -2.22 11.86 16.01
CA ASP A 23 -2.87 13.17 16.00
C ASP A 23 -3.61 13.37 14.67
N LEU A 24 -4.95 13.30 14.72
CA LEU A 24 -5.81 13.40 13.54
C LEU A 24 -5.63 14.72 12.78
N ARG A 25 -5.23 15.81 13.45
CA ARG A 25 -5.03 17.10 12.79
C ARG A 25 -3.72 17.15 12.00
N LYS A 26 -2.71 16.38 12.42
CA LYS A 26 -1.41 16.26 11.75
C LYS A 26 -1.40 15.18 10.68
N GLY A 27 -2.29 14.20 10.79
CA GLY A 27 -2.33 13.04 9.91
C GLY A 27 -1.32 11.96 10.31
N LEU A 28 -1.30 10.87 9.55
CA LEU A 28 -0.42 9.73 9.79
C LEU A 28 1.01 9.98 9.26
N LYS A 29 1.97 9.19 9.76
CA LYS A 29 3.34 9.21 9.27
C LYS A 29 3.40 8.83 7.79
N GLN A 30 4.16 9.58 7.02
CA GLN A 30 4.32 9.39 5.57
C GLN A 30 5.36 8.31 5.26
N VAL A 31 5.04 7.06 5.57
CA VAL A 31 5.96 5.91 5.48
C VAL A 31 6.55 5.67 4.08
N ARG A 32 5.86 6.11 3.01
CA ARG A 32 6.31 5.97 1.62
C ARG A 32 6.98 7.22 1.04
N ALA A 33 7.06 8.33 1.77
CA ALA A 33 7.53 9.60 1.21
C ALA A 33 8.95 9.51 0.64
N ALA A 34 9.86 8.83 1.34
CA ALA A 34 11.23 8.60 0.87
C ALA A 34 11.24 7.80 -0.45
N TRP A 35 10.50 6.70 -0.51
CA TRP A 35 10.44 5.82 -1.70
C TRP A 35 9.92 6.54 -2.94
N ILE A 36 9.00 7.49 -2.76
CA ILE A 36 8.45 8.31 -3.85
C ILE A 36 9.48 9.34 -4.31
N ALA A 37 10.17 10.00 -3.38
CA ALA A 37 11.18 11.01 -3.70
C ALA A 37 12.42 10.40 -4.39
N GLU A 38 12.89 9.25 -3.91
CA GLU A 38 14.11 8.59 -4.39
C GLU A 38 14.05 8.14 -5.85
N ARG A 39 12.86 7.91 -6.40
CA ARG A 39 12.69 7.55 -7.84
C ARG A 39 13.02 8.70 -8.78
N GLY A 40 12.94 9.94 -8.30
CA GLY A 40 13.29 11.12 -9.08
C GLY A 40 12.38 11.38 -10.29
N ASP A 41 11.19 10.79 -10.34
CA ASP A 41 10.23 10.87 -11.45
C ASP A 41 9.00 11.73 -11.15
N VAL A 42 8.90 12.27 -9.93
CA VAL A 42 7.87 13.23 -9.51
C VAL A 42 8.41 14.64 -9.35
N GLU A 43 7.54 15.63 -9.49
CA GLU A 43 7.78 17.02 -9.13
C GLU A 43 6.62 17.57 -8.29
N GLN A 44 6.94 18.47 -7.36
CA GLN A 44 5.94 19.14 -6.54
C GLN A 44 5.33 20.32 -7.30
N LEU A 45 4.01 20.43 -7.27
CA LEU A 45 3.31 21.59 -7.81
C LEU A 45 3.48 22.81 -6.90
N PRO A 46 3.55 24.03 -7.47
CA PRO A 46 3.67 25.24 -6.65
C PRO A 46 2.41 25.48 -5.81
N ASP A 47 1.25 24.99 -6.26
CA ASP A 47 -0.01 25.09 -5.53
C ASP A 47 -0.97 23.96 -5.92
N TYR A 48 -2.07 23.82 -5.17
CA TYR A 48 -3.15 22.90 -5.49
C TYR A 48 -3.67 23.15 -6.91
N SER A 49 -3.78 22.11 -7.73
CA SER A 49 -4.30 22.21 -9.11
C SER A 49 -5.83 22.10 -9.18
N SER A 50 -6.45 21.41 -8.22
CA SER A 50 -7.90 21.18 -8.21
C SER A 50 -8.68 22.44 -7.83
N GLY A 51 -9.63 22.84 -8.68
CA GLY A 51 -10.55 23.94 -8.39
C GLY A 51 -11.42 23.68 -7.15
N PHE A 52 -11.77 22.42 -6.87
CA PHE A 52 -12.52 22.06 -5.67
C PHE A 52 -11.70 22.33 -4.40
N THR A 53 -10.44 21.90 -4.38
CA THR A 53 -9.53 22.14 -3.25
C THR A 53 -9.31 23.63 -3.03
N ARG A 54 -9.05 24.41 -4.09
CA ARG A 54 -8.89 25.87 -3.98
C ARG A 54 -10.13 26.57 -3.40
N ARG A 55 -11.34 26.13 -3.75
CA ARG A 55 -12.57 26.68 -3.18
C ARG A 55 -12.71 26.36 -1.70
N ARG A 56 -12.48 25.10 -1.30
CA ARG A 56 -12.56 24.64 0.10
C ARG A 56 -11.52 25.32 1.00
N MET A 57 -10.31 25.57 0.48
CA MET A 57 -9.26 26.29 1.21
C MET A 57 -9.60 27.76 1.47
N LYS A 58 -10.52 28.36 0.70
CA LYS A 58 -10.97 29.74 0.87
C LYS A 58 -12.24 29.88 1.71
N ASP A 59 -12.81 28.76 2.15
CA ASP A 59 -14.05 28.74 2.92
C ASP A 59 -13.74 28.84 4.44
N PRO A 60 -14.08 29.97 5.09
CA PRO A 60 -13.80 30.16 6.52
C PRO A 60 -14.59 29.20 7.42
N GLN A 61 -15.73 28.66 6.95
CA GLN A 61 -16.52 27.71 7.74
C GLN A 61 -15.75 26.40 7.99
N LEU A 62 -14.74 26.11 7.17
CA LEU A 62 -13.92 24.91 7.26
C LEU A 62 -12.64 25.11 8.06
N ASP A 63 -12.32 26.34 8.50
CA ASP A 63 -11.10 26.62 9.26
C ASP A 63 -10.97 25.74 10.52
N PRO A 64 -12.04 25.48 11.32
CA PRO A 64 -11.93 24.60 12.49
C PRO A 64 -11.70 23.12 12.16
N LEU A 65 -12.02 22.70 10.91
CA LEU A 65 -11.93 21.33 10.42
C LEU A 65 -10.69 21.10 9.54
N ARG A 66 -9.89 22.14 9.26
CA ARG A 66 -8.77 22.06 8.34
C ARG A 66 -7.62 21.28 8.99
N PHE A 67 -7.08 20.31 8.26
CA PHE A 67 -5.86 19.62 8.65
C PHE A 67 -4.67 20.60 8.66
N MET A 68 -3.71 20.37 9.55
CA MET A 68 -2.49 21.18 9.66
C MET A 68 -1.49 20.91 8.51
N ASP A 69 -1.70 19.83 7.76
CA ASP A 69 -0.84 19.44 6.66
C ASP A 69 -1.16 20.26 5.39
N GLU A 70 -0.26 21.19 5.05
CA GLU A 70 -0.36 22.05 3.87
C GLU A 70 0.42 21.52 2.65
N ARG A 71 0.76 20.22 2.62
CA ARG A 71 1.51 19.63 1.51
C ARG A 71 0.91 19.97 0.16
N LYS A 72 1.80 20.39 -0.75
CA LYS A 72 1.45 20.59 -2.14
C LYS A 72 1.48 19.27 -2.91
N PRO A 73 0.55 19.06 -3.85
CA PRO A 73 0.48 17.81 -4.60
C PRO A 73 1.73 17.55 -5.44
N LEU A 74 2.10 16.28 -5.55
CA LEU A 74 3.05 15.76 -6.50
C LEU A 74 2.37 15.40 -7.83
N ARG A 75 3.09 15.56 -8.93
CA ARG A 75 2.75 14.98 -10.23
C ARG A 75 3.97 14.28 -10.83
N ALA A 76 3.74 13.39 -11.80
CA ALA A 76 4.84 12.88 -12.63
C ALA A 76 5.51 14.04 -13.41
N LYS A 77 6.83 14.00 -13.52
CA LYS A 77 7.59 14.89 -14.41
C LYS A 77 7.16 14.68 -15.87
N PRO A 78 7.33 15.69 -16.75
CA PRO A 78 7.04 15.53 -18.18
C PRO A 78 7.75 14.31 -18.77
N GLY A 79 7.00 13.45 -19.47
CA GLY A 79 7.52 12.22 -20.08
C GLY A 79 7.74 11.03 -19.14
N GLN A 80 7.52 11.20 -17.83
CA GLN A 80 7.63 10.11 -16.85
C GLN A 80 6.28 9.46 -16.55
N ASN A 81 6.31 8.21 -16.08
CA ASN A 81 5.12 7.48 -15.62
C ASN A 81 5.41 6.85 -14.25
N VAL A 82 4.56 7.16 -13.28
CA VAL A 82 4.75 6.83 -11.87
C VAL A 82 3.94 5.61 -11.41
N SER A 83 3.27 4.92 -12.35
CA SER A 83 2.41 3.80 -12.02
C SER A 83 3.21 2.53 -11.76
N GLN A 84 2.71 1.70 -10.84
CA GLN A 84 3.34 0.41 -10.52
C GLN A 84 3.41 -0.54 -11.73
N MET A 85 2.42 -0.47 -12.62
CA MET A 85 2.43 -1.23 -13.88
C MET A 85 3.54 -0.77 -14.85
N HIS A 86 3.90 0.52 -14.84
CA HIS A 86 5.00 1.03 -15.66
C HIS A 86 6.34 0.44 -15.19
N TYR A 87 6.66 0.56 -13.89
CA TYR A 87 7.89 -0.02 -13.34
C TYR A 87 7.94 -1.54 -13.55
N ALA A 88 6.82 -2.23 -13.32
CA ALA A 88 6.74 -3.68 -13.48
C ALA A 88 7.09 -4.13 -14.91
N ARG A 89 6.57 -3.44 -15.92
CA ARG A 89 6.87 -3.74 -17.34
C ARG A 89 8.29 -3.40 -17.77
N GLN A 90 8.98 -2.53 -17.01
CA GLN A 90 10.41 -2.28 -17.17
C GLN A 90 11.28 -3.30 -16.44
N GLY A 91 10.69 -4.28 -15.74
CA GLY A 91 11.41 -5.28 -14.96
C GLY A 91 11.83 -4.80 -13.56
N ILE A 92 11.42 -3.59 -13.16
CA ILE A 92 11.80 -2.97 -11.89
C ILE A 92 10.91 -3.50 -10.77
N VAL A 93 11.54 -3.96 -9.70
CA VAL A 93 10.87 -4.26 -8.41
C VAL A 93 10.92 -2.99 -7.56
N THR A 94 9.76 -2.45 -7.18
CA THR A 94 9.67 -1.26 -6.33
C THR A 94 9.62 -1.63 -4.85
N PRO A 95 9.92 -0.69 -3.93
CA PRO A 95 9.72 -0.91 -2.49
C PRO A 95 8.29 -1.32 -2.13
N GLU A 96 7.26 -0.88 -2.86
CA GLU A 96 5.90 -1.37 -2.62
C GLU A 96 5.75 -2.85 -2.98
N MET A 97 6.35 -3.32 -4.07
CA MET A 97 6.31 -4.73 -4.47
C MET A 97 7.00 -5.63 -3.44
N GLU A 98 8.14 -5.20 -2.91
CA GLU A 98 8.85 -5.89 -1.83
C GLU A 98 8.01 -5.92 -0.53
N TYR A 99 7.47 -4.77 -0.13
CA TYR A 99 6.61 -4.68 1.05
C TYR A 99 5.41 -5.64 0.96
N ILE A 100 4.76 -5.70 -0.21
CA ILE A 100 3.65 -6.61 -0.49
C ILE A 100 4.07 -8.07 -0.38
N ALA A 101 5.23 -8.44 -0.95
CA ALA A 101 5.72 -9.82 -0.88
C ALA A 101 5.91 -10.27 0.57
N ILE A 102 6.48 -9.42 1.42
CA ILE A 102 6.60 -9.68 2.86
C ILE A 102 5.22 -9.83 3.50
N ARG A 103 4.30 -8.89 3.21
CA ARG A 103 2.97 -8.84 3.82
C ARG A 103 2.08 -10.04 3.45
N GLU A 104 2.11 -10.48 2.20
CA GLU A 104 1.34 -11.64 1.72
C GLU A 104 1.86 -12.97 2.25
N ASN A 105 3.16 -13.07 2.57
CA ASN A 105 3.72 -14.28 3.16
C ASN A 105 3.42 -14.42 4.66
N MET A 106 3.04 -13.36 5.38
CA MET A 106 2.65 -13.41 6.81
C MET A 106 3.62 -14.22 7.72
N LYS A 107 4.93 -14.18 7.47
CA LYS A 107 5.95 -15.00 8.15
C LYS A 107 5.71 -16.52 8.09
N LEU A 108 4.99 -17.01 7.08
CA LEU A 108 4.71 -18.43 6.88
C LEU A 108 5.99 -19.26 6.74
N GLN A 109 7.05 -18.67 6.16
CA GLN A 109 8.34 -19.36 6.04
C GLN A 109 8.96 -19.63 7.43
N GLU A 110 9.01 -18.63 8.30
CA GLU A 110 9.50 -18.79 9.69
C GLU A 110 8.67 -19.85 10.44
N ALA A 111 7.35 -19.85 10.27
CA ALA A 111 6.47 -20.84 10.89
C ALA A 111 6.67 -22.26 10.34
N ARG A 112 6.96 -22.41 9.03
CA ARG A 112 7.32 -23.70 8.42
C ARG A 112 8.67 -24.21 8.95
N GLU A 113 9.67 -23.33 9.03
CA GLU A 113 11.01 -23.65 9.57
C GLU A 113 10.96 -24.05 11.05
N GLN A 114 10.05 -23.46 11.83
CA GLN A 114 9.78 -23.84 13.22
C GLN A 114 8.91 -25.11 13.36
N GLY A 115 8.49 -25.72 12.25
CA GLY A 115 7.67 -26.94 12.25
C GLY A 115 6.23 -26.73 12.73
N LEU A 116 5.75 -25.48 12.75
CA LEU A 116 4.40 -25.10 13.20
C LEU A 116 3.33 -25.34 12.12
N LEU A 117 3.74 -25.30 10.85
CA LEU A 117 2.89 -25.56 9.69
C LEU A 117 3.41 -26.80 8.95
N LYS A 118 2.90 -27.97 9.33
CA LYS A 118 3.28 -29.25 8.71
C LYS A 118 2.41 -29.59 7.51
N ASP A 119 1.10 -29.37 7.65
CA ASP A 119 0.11 -29.73 6.64
C ASP A 119 -0.81 -28.54 6.35
N GLN A 120 -0.86 -28.11 5.10
CA GLN A 120 -1.86 -27.16 4.60
C GLN A 120 -2.72 -27.89 3.58
N HIS A 121 -4.05 -27.83 3.75
CA HIS A 121 -4.96 -28.43 2.79
C HIS A 121 -4.77 -27.77 1.40
N PRO A 122 -4.54 -28.54 0.32
CA PRO A 122 -4.18 -27.98 -0.99
C PRO A 122 -5.28 -27.12 -1.60
N GLY A 123 -6.54 -27.40 -1.22
CA GLY A 123 -7.71 -26.68 -1.73
C GLY A 123 -7.93 -26.92 -3.23
N GLN A 124 -8.76 -26.07 -3.84
CA GLN A 124 -8.98 -26.05 -5.29
C GLN A 124 -8.93 -24.59 -5.77
N SER A 125 -7.92 -24.27 -6.58
CA SER A 125 -7.66 -22.91 -7.06
C SER A 125 -8.35 -22.58 -8.40
N PHE A 126 -8.95 -23.58 -9.06
CA PHE A 126 -9.55 -23.48 -10.39
C PHE A 126 -8.57 -22.92 -11.44
N GLY A 127 -7.31 -23.36 -11.37
CA GLY A 127 -6.25 -22.96 -12.28
C GLY A 127 -5.56 -21.62 -11.94
N ALA A 128 -5.68 -21.14 -10.70
CA ALA A 128 -4.90 -19.99 -10.25
C ALA A 128 -3.43 -20.38 -10.04
N GLY A 129 -2.51 -19.48 -10.37
CA GLY A 129 -1.06 -19.68 -10.20
C GLY A 129 -0.60 -19.18 -8.85
N LEU A 130 -1.01 -19.86 -7.78
CA LEU A 130 -0.63 -19.56 -6.39
C LEU A 130 0.73 -20.20 -6.09
N PRO A 131 1.80 -19.41 -5.83
CA PRO A 131 3.09 -19.98 -5.45
C PRO A 131 3.12 -20.34 -3.96
N ASP A 132 4.05 -21.21 -3.57
CA ASP A 132 4.27 -21.56 -2.15
C ASP A 132 4.83 -20.40 -1.33
N GLN A 133 5.47 -19.44 -2.00
CA GLN A 133 6.04 -18.21 -1.46
C GLN A 133 5.84 -17.07 -2.45
N ILE A 134 5.39 -15.93 -1.94
CA ILE A 134 5.23 -14.71 -2.73
C ILE A 134 6.57 -13.96 -2.75
N THR A 135 7.21 -13.83 -3.91
CA THR A 135 8.45 -13.05 -4.05
C THR A 135 8.17 -11.67 -4.64
N PRO A 136 9.06 -10.67 -4.46
CA PRO A 136 8.93 -9.37 -5.10
C PRO A 136 8.85 -9.47 -6.63
N GLU A 137 9.57 -10.42 -7.24
CA GLU A 137 9.54 -10.69 -8.68
C GLU A 137 8.18 -11.26 -9.12
N PHE A 138 7.57 -12.13 -8.31
CA PHE A 138 6.23 -12.65 -8.59
C PHE A 138 5.20 -11.52 -8.55
N VAL A 139 5.27 -10.64 -7.54
CA VAL A 139 4.42 -9.45 -7.43
C VAL A 139 4.58 -8.58 -8.67
N ARG A 140 5.82 -8.28 -9.07
CA ARG A 140 6.13 -7.53 -10.29
C ARG A 140 5.52 -8.18 -11.52
N ASP A 141 5.68 -9.48 -11.71
CA ASP A 141 5.20 -10.20 -12.89
C ASP A 141 3.67 -10.19 -12.99
N GLU A 142 2.97 -10.38 -11.88
CA GLU A 142 1.50 -10.28 -11.84
C GLU A 142 1.00 -8.88 -12.18
N VAL A 143 1.69 -7.85 -11.71
CA VAL A 143 1.39 -6.45 -12.02
C VAL A 143 1.71 -6.12 -13.48
N ALA A 144 2.85 -6.58 -14.02
CA ALA A 144 3.25 -6.35 -15.41
C ALA A 144 2.25 -6.95 -16.40
N ARG A 145 1.74 -8.15 -16.09
CA ARG A 145 0.72 -8.88 -16.85
C ARG A 145 -0.70 -8.32 -16.66
N GLY A 146 -0.89 -7.37 -15.74
CA GLY A 146 -2.20 -6.80 -15.44
C GLY A 146 -3.16 -7.75 -14.72
N ARG A 147 -2.64 -8.81 -14.08
CA ARG A 147 -3.43 -9.75 -13.26
C ARG A 147 -3.58 -9.30 -11.80
N ALA A 148 -2.76 -8.33 -11.41
CA ALA A 148 -2.82 -7.70 -10.11
C ALA A 148 -2.56 -6.19 -10.20
N ILE A 149 -3.02 -5.45 -9.20
CA ILE A 149 -2.81 -4.00 -9.08
C ILE A 149 -2.34 -3.62 -7.68
N ILE A 150 -1.58 -2.53 -7.60
CA ILE A 150 -1.10 -1.93 -6.36
C ILE A 150 -1.65 -0.49 -6.29
N PRO A 151 -2.75 -0.24 -5.56
CA PRO A 151 -3.36 1.07 -5.45
C PRO A 151 -2.52 2.01 -4.55
N ALA A 152 -1.51 2.64 -5.12
CA ALA A 152 -0.47 3.34 -4.38
C ALA A 152 -0.18 4.73 -4.94
N ASN A 153 -1.18 5.62 -4.90
CA ASN A 153 -1.07 7.01 -5.39
C ASN A 153 0.14 7.73 -4.74
N ILE A 154 0.90 8.46 -5.55
CA ILE A 154 2.07 9.25 -5.12
C ILE A 154 1.71 10.36 -4.12
N ASN A 155 0.44 10.78 -4.07
CA ASN A 155 -0.06 11.77 -3.10
C ASN A 155 -0.65 11.14 -1.83
N HIS A 156 -0.53 9.83 -1.65
CA HIS A 156 -0.96 9.11 -0.43
C HIS A 156 0.23 8.38 0.22
N PRO A 157 1.28 9.11 0.66
CA PRO A 157 2.49 8.49 1.19
C PRO A 157 2.31 7.86 2.58
N GLU A 158 1.18 8.06 3.24
CA GLU A 158 0.81 7.44 4.51
C GLU A 158 0.36 5.98 4.34
N SER A 159 0.01 5.58 3.12
CA SER A 159 -0.50 4.24 2.83
C SER A 159 0.55 3.15 3.10
N GLU A 160 0.11 2.08 3.76
CA GLU A 160 0.83 0.82 3.78
C GLU A 160 0.47 0.01 2.52
N PRO A 161 1.41 -0.32 1.63
CA PRO A 161 1.10 -0.99 0.38
C PRO A 161 0.38 -2.33 0.56
N MET A 162 -0.52 -2.61 -0.37
CA MET A 162 -1.23 -3.88 -0.51
C MET A 162 -1.49 -4.17 -1.98
N ILE A 163 -1.82 -5.43 -2.30
CA ILE A 163 -2.09 -5.88 -3.67
C ILE A 163 -3.48 -6.47 -3.79
N ILE A 164 -4.08 -6.28 -4.98
CA ILE A 164 -5.35 -6.88 -5.35
C ILE A 164 -5.10 -7.72 -6.61
N GLY A 165 -5.33 -9.02 -6.53
CA GLY A 165 -5.19 -9.95 -7.64
C GLY A 165 -5.63 -11.36 -7.26
N ARG A 166 -5.91 -12.19 -8.26
CA ARG A 166 -6.42 -13.56 -8.06
C ARG A 166 -5.44 -14.47 -7.31
N ASN A 167 -4.15 -14.23 -7.48
CA ASN A 167 -3.07 -15.07 -6.92
C ASN A 167 -2.53 -14.56 -5.57
N PHE A 168 -3.35 -13.80 -4.82
CA PHE A 168 -3.02 -13.20 -3.53
C PHE A 168 -4.17 -13.46 -2.54
N LEU A 169 -3.99 -13.11 -1.26
CA LEU A 169 -5.08 -13.20 -0.29
C LEU A 169 -6.30 -12.39 -0.77
N VAL A 170 -7.51 -12.89 -0.52
CA VAL A 170 -8.74 -12.16 -0.86
C VAL A 170 -8.80 -10.87 -0.03
N LYS A 171 -9.15 -9.76 -0.69
CA LYS A 171 -9.23 -8.44 -0.08
C LYS A 171 -10.69 -7.99 -0.02
N ILE A 172 -11.05 -7.25 1.02
CA ILE A 172 -12.40 -6.71 1.24
C ILE A 172 -12.35 -5.17 1.33
N ASN A 173 -13.49 -4.51 1.08
CA ASN A 173 -13.61 -3.05 1.13
C ASN A 173 -14.79 -2.64 2.02
N GLY A 174 -14.58 -1.66 2.89
CA GLY A 174 -15.63 -1.03 3.69
C GLY A 174 -15.99 0.34 3.12
N ASN A 175 -17.28 0.59 2.87
CA ASN A 175 -17.74 1.88 2.35
C ASN A 175 -18.04 2.85 3.51
N ILE A 176 -17.53 4.07 3.41
CA ILE A 176 -17.81 5.18 4.34
C ILE A 176 -18.21 6.43 3.55
N GLY A 177 -18.95 7.34 4.18
CA GLY A 177 -19.34 8.61 3.57
C GLY A 177 -20.47 9.28 4.36
N ASN A 178 -20.53 10.61 4.33
CA ASN A 178 -21.65 11.36 4.89
C ASN A 178 -22.70 11.59 3.80
N SER A 179 -23.97 11.35 4.12
CA SER A 179 -25.13 11.66 3.26
C SER A 179 -25.52 13.12 3.32
#